data_AF-A0A6P3Y9V1-F1
#
_entry.id   AF-A0A6P3Y9V1-F1
#
_cell.length_a   1.000
_cell.length_b   1.000
_cell.length_c   1.000
_cell.angle_alpha   90.00
_cell.angle_beta   90.00
_cell.angle_gamma   90.00
#
_symmetry.space_group_name_H-M   'P 1'
#
loop_
_entity.id
_entity.type
_entity.pdbx_description
1 polymer ?
#
loop_
_entity_poly.entity_id
_entity_poly.type
_entity_poly.pdbx_seq_one_letter_code
_entity_poly.pdbx_strand_id
1 'polypeptide(L)'
;KYWTTLWVLVFGYTSSIGVSAGAHRLWSHRSYKAKWPMKLILMILQTVSFQLSIHWWVRKHRMHHKYNDTDADPHNPKRGFFFAHIGWLLVEKHPEYIKKLSKVDMTDLEQDPIVAFQKRWYMYL
;
A
#
# COMPACT_ATOMS: atom_id res chain seq x y z
N LYS A 1 -24.84 18.58 10.05
CA LYS A 1 -23.82 18.17 11.05
C LYS A 1 -23.70 16.64 11.10
N TYR A 2 -24.75 15.89 11.45
CA TYR A 2 -24.71 14.41 11.50
C TYR A 2 -24.40 13.73 10.16
N TRP A 3 -24.92 14.24 9.05
CA TRP A 3 -24.61 13.70 7.72
C TRP A 3 -23.13 13.80 7.35
N THR A 4 -22.48 14.91 7.68
CA THR A 4 -21.03 15.09 7.47
C THR A 4 -20.23 14.12 8.34
N THR A 5 -20.61 13.97 9.62
CA THR A 5 -19.97 13.01 10.52
C THR A 5 -20.12 11.59 10.02
N LEU A 6 -21.33 11.18 9.64
CA LEU A 6 -21.61 9.87 9.06
C LEU A 6 -20.80 9.63 7.79
N TRP A 7 -20.74 10.62 6.90
CA TRP A 7 -19.95 10.56 5.68
C TRP A 7 -18.47 10.31 5.97
N VAL A 8 -17.86 11.08 6.89
CA VAL A 8 -16.45 10.90 7.28
C VAL A 8 -16.19 9.52 7.86
N LEU A 9 -17.10 9.01 8.70
CA LEU A 9 -16.95 7.68 9.29
C LEU A 9 -17.04 6.57 8.25
N VAL A 10 -18.04 6.63 7.36
CA VAL A 10 -18.21 5.66 6.28
C VAL A 10 -16.99 5.69 5.35
N PHE A 11 -16.56 6.88 4.94
CA PHE A 11 -15.42 7.07 4.05
C PHE A 11 -14.10 6.60 4.69
N GLY A 12 -13.87 6.91 5.96
CA GLY A 12 -12.69 6.45 6.70
C GLY A 12 -12.67 4.92 6.87
N TYR A 13 -13.83 4.33 7.14
CA TYR A 13 -13.93 2.87 7.28
C TYR A 13 -13.73 2.14 5.96
N THR A 14 -14.35 2.60 4.87
CA THR A 14 -14.21 1.97 3.56
C THR A 14 -12.81 2.13 2.99
N SER A 15 -12.15 3.27 3.19
CA SER A 15 -10.74 3.44 2.81
C SER A 15 -9.82 2.50 3.60
N SER A 16 -10.08 2.31 4.90
CA SER A 16 -9.38 1.33 5.74
C SER A 16 -9.57 -0.11 5.25
N ILE A 17 -10.75 -0.46 4.73
CA ILE A 17 -11.00 -1.75 4.07
C ILE A 17 -10.16 -1.91 2.80
N GLY A 18 -10.09 -0.87 1.96
CA GLY A 18 -9.27 -0.87 0.74
C GLY A 18 -7.80 -1.18 1.02
N VAL A 19 -7.24 -0.61 2.10
CA VAL A 19 -5.87 -0.91 2.53
C VAL A 19 -5.77 -2.30 3.17
N SER A 20 -6.62 -2.61 4.15
CA SER A 20 -6.47 -3.83 4.97
C SER A 20 -6.87 -5.11 4.23
N ALA A 21 -8.03 -5.15 3.59
CA ALA A 21 -8.47 -6.29 2.81
C ALA A 21 -7.77 -6.32 1.45
N GLY A 22 -7.68 -5.17 0.78
CA GLY A 22 -7.04 -5.04 -0.53
C GLY A 22 -5.51 -5.05 -0.46
N ALA A 23 -4.89 -3.86 -0.33
CA ALA A 23 -3.43 -3.69 -0.48
C ALA A 23 -2.63 -4.67 0.39
N HIS A 24 -3.03 -4.85 1.63
CA HIS A 24 -2.37 -5.68 2.61
C HIS A 24 -2.63 -7.18 2.39
N ARG A 25 -3.85 -7.67 2.63
CA ARG A 25 -4.12 -9.13 2.63
C ARG A 25 -4.21 -9.74 1.23
N LEU A 26 -4.89 -9.08 0.29
CA LEU A 26 -5.08 -9.59 -1.06
C LEU A 26 -3.79 -9.47 -1.89
N TRP A 27 -3.28 -8.25 -2.08
CA TRP A 27 -2.17 -8.04 -3.02
C TRP A 27 -0.79 -8.22 -2.39
N SER A 28 -0.57 -7.88 -1.11
CA SER A 28 0.76 -8.05 -0.52
C SER A 28 1.01 -9.46 -0.03
N HIS A 29 0.06 -10.04 0.72
CA HIS A 29 0.23 -11.36 1.34
C HIS A 29 -0.42 -12.52 0.59
N ARG A 30 -1.26 -12.23 -0.43
CA ARG A 30 -1.97 -13.26 -1.19
C ARG A 30 -2.77 -14.22 -0.30
N SER A 31 -3.30 -13.72 0.82
CA SER A 31 -3.95 -14.54 1.85
C SER A 31 -5.30 -15.12 1.40
N TYR A 32 -5.87 -14.57 0.32
CA TYR A 32 -7.09 -15.07 -0.31
C TYR A 32 -7.11 -14.72 -1.79
N LYS A 33 -8.03 -15.33 -2.54
CA LYS A 33 -8.28 -15.03 -3.96
C LYS A 33 -9.59 -14.27 -4.10
N ALA A 34 -9.58 -13.22 -4.93
CA ALA A 34 -10.76 -12.42 -5.25
C ALA A 34 -11.04 -12.46 -6.75
N LYS A 35 -12.32 -12.57 -7.14
CA LYS A 35 -12.75 -12.37 -8.53
C LYS A 35 -12.65 -10.89 -8.90
N TRP A 36 -12.60 -10.60 -10.20
CA TRP A 36 -12.40 -9.25 -10.73
C TRP A 36 -13.36 -8.18 -10.15
N PRO A 37 -14.66 -8.44 -9.84
CA PRO A 37 -15.52 -7.40 -9.29
C PRO A 37 -15.07 -6.96 -7.90
N MET A 38 -14.70 -7.93 -7.05
CA MET A 38 -14.18 -7.63 -5.72
C MET A 38 -12.83 -6.93 -5.77
N LYS A 39 -11.94 -7.33 -6.70
CA LYS A 39 -10.67 -6.64 -6.93
C LYS A 39 -10.90 -5.17 -7.34
N LEU A 40 -11.87 -4.91 -8.20
CA LEU A 40 -12.21 -3.56 -8.65
C LEU A 40 -12.73 -2.70 -7.49
N ILE A 41 -13.64 -3.24 -6.67
CA ILE A 41 -14.15 -2.55 -5.46
C ILE A 41 -12.99 -2.21 -4.52
N LEU A 42 -12.16 -3.20 -4.18
CA LEU A 42 -11.03 -2.99 -3.27
C LEU A 42 -10.00 -2.00 -3.84
N MET A 43 -9.83 -1.95 -5.16
CA MET A 43 -8.95 -0.98 -5.80
C MET A 43 -9.49 0.44 -5.64
N ILE A 44 -10.79 0.66 -5.90
CA ILE A 44 -11.42 1.97 -5.70
C ILE A 44 -11.28 2.41 -4.24
N LEU A 45 -11.60 1.52 -3.29
CA LEU A 45 -11.49 1.81 -1.87
C LEU A 45 -10.05 2.12 -1.44
N GLN A 46 -9.05 1.46 -2.05
CA GLN A 46 -7.64 1.75 -1.77
C GLN A 46 -7.22 3.09 -2.37
N THR A 47 -7.66 3.44 -3.57
CA THR A 47 -7.36 4.74 -4.19
C THR A 47 -7.86 5.89 -3.29
N VAL A 48 -9.06 5.73 -2.73
CA VAL A 48 -9.66 6.67 -1.78
C VAL A 48 -8.82 6.87 -0.50
N SER A 49 -8.01 5.88 -0.10
CA SER A 49 -7.14 6.00 1.08
C SER A 49 -5.92 6.91 0.85
N PHE A 50 -5.64 7.25 -0.41
CA PHE A 50 -4.53 8.12 -0.81
C PHE A 50 -3.14 7.70 -0.30
N GLN A 51 -2.90 6.38 -0.11
CA GLN A 51 -1.61 5.84 0.33
C GLN A 51 -0.70 5.43 -0.84
N LEU A 52 -0.80 6.16 -1.96
CA LEU A 52 -0.22 5.84 -3.26
C LEU A 52 -0.78 4.56 -3.90
N SER A 53 -0.43 4.32 -5.17
CA SER A 53 -0.94 3.16 -5.91
C SER A 53 -0.71 1.83 -5.18
N ILE A 54 -1.60 0.86 -5.41
CA ILE A 54 -1.49 -0.52 -4.90
C ILE A 54 -0.08 -1.07 -5.19
N HIS A 55 0.41 -0.85 -6.40
CA HIS A 55 1.74 -1.30 -6.80
C HIS A 55 2.85 -0.72 -5.92
N TRP A 56 2.79 0.58 -5.62
CA TRP A 56 3.76 1.23 -4.76
C TRP A 56 3.65 0.73 -3.32
N TRP A 57 2.43 0.66 -2.78
CA TRP A 57 2.14 0.25 -1.42
C TRP A 57 2.62 -1.18 -1.16
N VAL A 58 2.22 -2.12 -2.03
CA VAL A 58 2.57 -3.54 -1.92
C VAL A 58 4.07 -3.75 -2.00
N ARG A 59 4.77 -3.04 -2.90
CA ARG A 59 6.23 -3.17 -3.03
C ARG A 59 6.94 -2.79 -1.73
N LYS A 60 6.49 -1.71 -1.09
CA LYS A 60 7.04 -1.27 0.21
C LYS A 60 6.66 -2.20 1.34
N HIS A 61 5.43 -2.68 1.38
CA HIS A 61 4.97 -3.62 2.41
C HIS A 61 5.73 -4.95 2.33
N ARG A 62 5.93 -5.48 1.12
CA ARG A 62 6.77 -6.67 0.90
C ARG A 62 8.23 -6.41 1.28
N MET A 63 8.75 -5.22 1.02
CA MET A 63 10.09 -4.80 1.44
C MET A 63 10.22 -4.80 2.96
N HIS A 64 9.25 -4.20 3.66
CA HIS A 64 9.18 -4.16 5.12
C HIS A 64 9.19 -5.57 5.72
N HIS A 65 8.32 -6.47 5.25
CA HIS A 65 8.30 -7.84 5.76
C HIS A 65 9.59 -8.63 5.46
N LYS A 66 10.18 -8.44 4.27
CA LYS A 66 11.38 -9.19 3.87
C LYS A 66 12.65 -8.72 4.59
N TYR A 67 12.71 -7.45 4.95
CA TYR A 67 13.91 -6.82 5.51
C TYR A 67 13.65 -6.08 6.82
N ASN A 68 12.64 -6.52 7.57
CA ASN A 68 12.20 -5.89 8.81
C ASN A 68 13.38 -5.61 9.75
N ASP A 69 13.34 -4.48 10.45
CA ASP A 69 14.34 -4.08 11.44
C ASP A 69 15.78 -3.95 10.88
N THR A 70 15.92 -3.73 9.56
CA THR A 70 17.19 -3.41 8.89
C THR A 70 17.10 -2.09 8.13
N ASP A 71 18.23 -1.56 7.66
CA ASP A 71 18.23 -0.32 6.85
C ASP A 71 17.60 -0.48 5.46
N ALA A 72 17.22 -1.69 5.08
CA ALA A 72 16.45 -1.98 3.88
C ALA A 72 14.93 -1.93 4.13
N ASP A 73 14.48 -1.84 5.39
CA ASP A 73 13.09 -1.58 5.75
C ASP A 73 12.74 -0.10 5.47
N PRO A 74 11.71 0.20 4.65
CA PRO A 74 11.29 1.57 4.37
C PRO A 74 10.98 2.41 5.61
N HIS A 75 10.52 1.80 6.70
CA HIS A 75 10.12 2.48 7.93
C HIS A 75 10.69 1.78 9.17
N ASN A 76 11.99 1.44 9.09
CA ASN A 76 12.77 0.78 10.14
C ASN A 76 12.52 1.38 11.55
N PRO A 77 11.91 0.63 12.49
CA PRO A 77 11.61 1.13 13.83
C PRO A 77 12.85 1.38 14.69
N LYS A 78 14.01 0.79 14.37
CA LYS A 78 15.28 1.07 15.06
C LYS A 78 15.77 2.51 14.87
N ARG A 79 15.22 3.23 13.88
CA ARG A 79 15.49 4.66 13.67
C ARG A 79 14.59 5.57 14.50
N GLY A 80 13.78 5.00 15.39
CA GLY A 80 12.92 5.71 16.34
C GLY A 80 11.48 5.90 15.86
N PHE A 81 10.59 6.19 16.82
CA PHE A 81 9.14 6.31 16.60
C PHE A 81 8.79 7.31 15.49
N PHE A 82 9.35 8.52 15.55
CA PHE A 82 9.04 9.56 14.57
C PHE A 82 9.39 9.12 13.15
N PHE A 83 10.55 8.48 12.97
CA PHE A 83 10.97 7.96 11.67
C PHE A 83 10.00 6.90 11.15
N ALA A 84 9.69 5.89 11.96
CA ALA A 84 8.79 4.79 11.56
C ALA A 84 7.34 5.27 11.30
N HIS A 85 6.89 6.30 12.01
CA HIS A 85 5.54 6.82 11.88
C HIS A 85 5.34 7.67 10.61
N ILE A 86 6.16 8.71 10.42
CA ILE A 86 6.01 9.65 9.29
C ILE A 86 7.35 10.12 8.71
N GLY A 87 8.41 10.18 9.51
CA GLY A 87 9.70 10.73 9.09
C GLY A 87 10.30 10.02 7.88
N TRP A 88 10.04 8.72 7.73
CA TRP A 88 10.49 7.95 6.57
C TRP A 88 9.96 8.46 5.23
N LEU A 89 8.82 9.16 5.18
CA LEU A 89 8.28 9.77 3.97
C LEU A 89 8.98 11.08 3.60
N LEU A 90 9.62 11.74 4.57
CA LEU A 90 10.13 13.11 4.46
C LEU A 90 11.63 13.17 4.17
N VAL A 91 12.30 12.02 4.08
CA VAL A 91 13.74 11.92 3.85
C VAL A 91 14.06 11.00 2.69
N GLU A 92 15.27 11.16 2.17
CA GLU A 92 15.81 10.26 1.17
C GLU A 92 15.91 8.81 1.71
N LYS A 93 15.79 7.86 0.78
CA LYS A 93 15.81 6.45 1.13
C LYS A 93 17.24 5.99 1.38
N HIS A 94 17.39 5.12 2.37
CA HIS A 94 18.68 4.54 2.69
C HIS A 94 19.24 3.74 1.47
N PRO A 95 20.56 3.78 1.19
CA PRO A 95 21.15 3.07 0.04
C PRO A 95 20.82 1.57 0.01
N GLU A 96 20.78 0.90 1.17
CA GLU A 96 20.40 -0.52 1.27
C GLU A 96 18.95 -0.78 0.82
N TYR A 97 18.02 0.13 1.09
CA TYR A 97 16.65 0.04 0.58
C TYR A 97 16.66 0.07 -0.95
N ILE A 98 17.37 1.02 -1.56
CA ILE A 98 17.44 1.18 -3.01
C ILE A 98 18.03 -0.07 -3.67
N LYS A 99 19.14 -0.58 -3.13
CA LYS A 99 19.84 -1.77 -3.63
C LYS A 99 18.99 -3.04 -3.57
N LYS A 100 18.14 -3.19 -2.54
CA LYS A 100 17.32 -4.39 -2.36
C LYS A 100 15.91 -4.26 -2.94
N LEU A 101 15.48 -3.07 -3.33
CA LEU A 101 14.14 -2.81 -3.87
C LEU A 101 13.83 -3.61 -5.14
N SER A 102 14.84 -3.89 -5.98
CA SER A 102 14.71 -4.74 -7.18
C SER A 102 14.56 -6.23 -6.86
N LYS A 103 14.90 -6.66 -5.63
CA LYS A 103 14.79 -8.06 -5.18
C LYS A 103 13.41 -8.42 -4.63
N VAL A 104 12.47 -7.49 -4.65
CA VAL A 104 11.07 -7.72 -4.30
C VAL A 104 10.34 -8.17 -5.56
N ASP A 105 9.87 -9.40 -5.56
CA ASP A 105 9.02 -9.92 -6.64
C ASP A 105 7.70 -9.13 -6.69
N MET A 106 7.35 -8.65 -7.88
CA MET A 106 6.15 -7.88 -8.18
C MET A 106 5.41 -8.43 -9.42
N THR A 107 5.86 -9.56 -9.97
CA THR A 107 5.37 -10.13 -11.23
C THR A 107 3.85 -10.39 -11.20
N ASP A 108 3.33 -10.81 -10.07
CA ASP A 108 1.89 -11.03 -9.87
C ASP A 108 1.06 -9.76 -9.95
N LEU A 109 1.59 -8.62 -9.50
CA LEU A 109 0.91 -7.33 -9.63
C LEU A 109 1.02 -6.78 -11.05
N GLU A 110 2.14 -7.02 -11.71
CA GLU A 110 2.36 -6.62 -13.11
C GLU A 110 1.41 -7.35 -14.05
N GLN A 111 1.03 -8.59 -13.71
CA GLN A 111 0.04 -9.39 -14.45
C GLN A 111 -1.41 -9.09 -14.07
N ASP A 112 -1.68 -8.33 -13.00
CA ASP A 112 -3.04 -7.97 -12.59
C ASP A 112 -3.51 -6.70 -13.33
N PRO A 113 -4.45 -6.80 -14.30
CA PRO A 113 -4.87 -5.66 -15.10
C PRO A 113 -5.54 -4.55 -14.27
N ILE A 114 -6.13 -4.88 -13.13
CA ILE A 114 -6.76 -3.88 -12.24
C ILE A 114 -5.68 -3.06 -11.53
N VAL A 115 -4.61 -3.72 -11.08
CA VAL A 115 -3.47 -3.04 -10.47
C VAL A 115 -2.72 -2.19 -11.50
N ALA A 116 -2.52 -2.73 -12.71
CA ALA A 116 -1.89 -2.01 -13.81
C ALA A 116 -2.70 -0.77 -14.22
N PHE A 117 -4.03 -0.90 -14.32
CA PHE A 117 -4.94 0.22 -14.57
C PHE A 117 -4.80 1.29 -13.50
N GLN A 118 -4.92 0.92 -12.21
CA GLN A 118 -4.85 1.88 -11.13
C GLN A 118 -3.49 2.57 -11.09
N LYS A 119 -2.38 1.83 -11.25
CA LYS A 119 -1.03 2.41 -11.31
C LYS A 119 -0.89 3.46 -12.40
N ARG A 120 -1.46 3.22 -13.59
CA ARG A 120 -1.40 4.13 -14.73
C ARG A 120 -2.22 5.40 -14.51
N TRP A 121 -3.40 5.27 -13.92
CA TRP A 121 -4.37 6.35 -13.78
C TRP A 121 -4.46 6.94 -12.37
N TYR A 122 -3.58 6.53 -11.45
CA TYR A 122 -3.67 6.83 -10.02
C TYR A 122 -3.87 8.33 -9.71
N MET A 123 -3.24 9.23 -10.46
CA MET A 123 -3.36 10.67 -10.25
C MET A 123 -4.70 11.27 -10.70
N TYR A 124 -5.47 10.54 -11.51
CA TYR A 124 -6.75 10.97 -12.08
C TYR A 124 -7.95 10.24 -11.46
N LEU A 125 -7.70 9.14 -10.75
CA LEU A 125 -8.71 8.38 -10.00
C LEU A 125 -8.90 9.00 -8.61
#